data_AF-A0A374WQC6-F1
#
_entry.id   AF-A0A374WQC6-F1
#
_cell.length_a   1.000
_cell.length_b   1.000
_cell.length_c   1.000
_cell.angle_alpha   90.00
_cell.angle_beta   90.00
_cell.angle_gamma   90.00
#
_symmetry.space_group_name_H-M   'P 1'
#
loop_
_entity.id
_entity.type
_entity.pdbx_description
1 polymer ?
#
loop_
_entity_poly.entity_id
_entity_poly.type
_entity_poly.pdbx_seq_one_letter_code
_entity_poly.pdbx_strand_id
1 'polypeptide(L)'
;MEHFAKHFIAGAEWNAKQSPWISVEDRLPDNQDIVLVRGEYGGKCTAYLHGKNSGFITYGEDAYKVFGEITHWMPIPKFDE
;
A
#
# COMPACT_ATOMS: atom_id res chain seq x y z
N MET A 1 20.71 -30.35 0.16
CA MET A 1 20.45 -29.45 -0.99
C MET A 1 18.96 -29.35 -1.29
N GLU A 2 18.27 -30.46 -1.60
CA GLU A 2 16.85 -30.45 -2.01
C GLU A 2 15.88 -29.89 -0.94
N HIS A 3 16.15 -30.18 0.35
CA HIS A 3 15.30 -29.71 1.45
C HIS A 3 15.45 -28.21 1.72
N PHE A 4 16.65 -27.65 1.50
CA PHE A 4 16.92 -26.22 1.66
C PHE A 4 16.14 -25.40 0.62
N ALA A 5 16.11 -25.85 -0.64
CA ALA A 5 15.33 -25.20 -1.68
C ALA A 5 13.82 -25.21 -1.37
N LYS A 6 13.29 -26.33 -0.86
CA LYS A 6 11.87 -26.43 -0.47
C LYS A 6 11.51 -25.47 0.66
N HIS A 7 12.35 -25.37 1.69
CA HIS A 7 12.14 -24.43 2.81
C HIS A 7 12.29 -22.96 2.38
N PHE A 8 13.23 -22.65 1.50
CA PHE A 8 13.40 -21.31 0.95
C PHE A 8 12.17 -20.86 0.12
N ILE A 9 11.67 -21.73 -0.75
CA ILE A 9 10.46 -21.45 -1.56
C ILE A 9 9.24 -21.25 -0.65
N ALA A 10 9.05 -22.13 0.34
CA ALA A 10 7.94 -21.99 1.30
C ALA A 10 8.02 -20.67 2.08
N GLY A 11 9.22 -20.24 2.47
CA GLY A 11 9.45 -18.93 3.10
C GLY A 11 9.13 -17.76 2.16
N ALA A 12 9.54 -17.84 0.89
CA ALA A 12 9.24 -16.82 -0.11
C ALA A 12 7.73 -16.73 -0.41
N GLU A 13 7.03 -17.87 -0.51
CA GLU A 13 5.58 -17.93 -0.68
C GLU A 13 4.84 -17.37 0.54
N TRP A 14 5.31 -17.67 1.76
CA TRP A 14 4.75 -17.09 2.98
C TRP A 14 4.95 -15.57 3.02
N ASN A 15 6.14 -15.08 2.67
CA ASN A 15 6.44 -13.65 2.62
C ASN A 15 5.64 -12.92 1.53
N ALA A 16 5.44 -13.53 0.36
CA ALA A 16 4.63 -12.96 -0.71
C ALA A 16 3.15 -12.77 -0.30
N LYS A 17 2.65 -13.60 0.64
CA LYS A 17 1.31 -13.44 1.23
C LYS A 17 1.24 -12.28 2.23
N GLN A 18 2.36 -11.81 2.76
CA GLN A 18 2.44 -10.61 3.59
C GLN A 18 2.47 -9.37 2.67
N SER A 19 1.33 -9.05 2.06
CA SER A 19 1.20 -7.79 1.34
C SER A 19 1.20 -6.64 2.36
N PRO A 20 2.05 -5.61 2.21
CA PRO A 20 2.01 -4.44 3.07
C PRO A 20 0.78 -3.56 2.81
N TRP A 21 0.06 -3.83 1.72
CA TRP A 21 -1.15 -3.10 1.32
C TRP A 21 -2.35 -3.54 2.16
N ILE A 22 -2.95 -2.57 2.83
CA ILE A 22 -4.16 -2.67 3.64
C ILE A 22 -5.33 -2.17 2.79
N SER A 23 -6.43 -2.93 2.72
CA SER A 23 -7.65 -2.47 2.04
C SER A 23 -8.24 -1.27 2.78
N VAL A 24 -8.71 -0.27 2.04
CA VAL A 24 -9.45 0.87 2.65
C VAL A 24 -10.76 0.44 3.28
N GLU A 25 -11.32 -0.71 2.87
CA GLU A 25 -12.51 -1.32 3.45
C GLU A 25 -12.21 -1.97 4.81
N ASP A 26 -11.00 -2.51 5.00
CA ASP A 26 -10.59 -3.13 6.26
C ASP A 26 -10.26 -2.06 7.31
N ARG A 27 -9.46 -1.06 6.92
CA ARG A 27 -9.02 0.00 7.82
C ARG A 27 -8.50 1.20 7.02
N LEU A 28 -8.77 2.41 7.51
CA LEU A 28 -8.19 3.64 6.99
C LEU A 28 -6.89 4.01 7.75
N PRO A 29 -5.95 4.74 7.13
CA PRO A 29 -4.81 5.29 7.84
C PRO A 29 -5.25 6.37 8.84
N ASP A 30 -4.34 6.71 9.75
CA ASP A 30 -4.55 7.81 10.68
C ASP A 30 -4.66 9.15 9.92
N ASN A 31 -5.45 10.07 10.47
CA ASN A 31 -5.71 11.36 9.84
C ASN A 31 -4.40 12.14 9.66
N GLN A 32 -4.19 12.70 8.46
CA GLN A 32 -2.99 13.47 8.09
C GLN A 32 -1.67 12.70 7.96
N ASP A 33 -1.64 11.38 8.17
CA ASP A 33 -0.46 10.59 7.84
C ASP A 33 -0.28 10.46 6.33
N ILE A 34 0.94 10.76 5.86
CA ILE A 34 1.30 10.55 4.46
C ILE A 34 1.61 9.07 4.25
N VAL A 35 0.84 8.45 3.35
CA VAL A 35 0.90 7.04 3.01
C VAL A 35 1.08 6.85 1.51
N LEU A 36 1.50 5.65 1.10
CA LEU A 36 1.38 5.21 -0.28
C LEU A 36 -0.02 4.64 -0.51
N VAL A 37 -0.66 5.01 -1.62
CA VAL A 37 -1.97 4.49 -2.02
C VAL A 37 -1.89 3.78 -3.37
N ARG A 38 -2.81 2.83 -3.58
CA ARG A 38 -2.98 2.10 -4.83
C ARG A 38 -4.41 2.25 -5.34
N GLY A 39 -4.55 2.67 -6.58
CA GLY A 39 -5.82 2.79 -7.29
C GLY A 39 -6.31 1.46 -7.87
N GLU A 40 -7.58 1.40 -8.25
CA GLU A 40 -8.21 0.23 -8.92
C GLU A 40 -7.39 -0.28 -10.12
N TYR A 41 -6.81 0.64 -10.90
CA TYR A 41 -6.02 0.30 -12.09
C TYR A 41 -4.53 0.03 -11.79
N GLY A 42 -4.16 -0.13 -10.52
CA GLY A 42 -2.80 -0.47 -10.10
C GLY A 42 -1.81 0.70 -10.06
N GLY A 43 -2.26 1.91 -10.42
CA GLY A 43 -1.52 3.16 -10.22
C GLY A 43 -1.19 3.37 -8.75
N LYS A 44 -0.03 3.98 -8.45
CA LYS A 44 0.42 4.23 -7.09
C LYS A 44 0.85 5.69 -6.95
N CYS A 45 0.51 6.32 -5.84
CA CYS A 45 0.93 7.68 -5.53
C CYS A 45 0.97 7.89 -4.01
N THR A 46 1.40 9.06 -3.58
CA THR A 46 1.34 9.47 -2.17
C THR A 46 0.02 10.17 -1.88
N ALA A 47 -0.56 9.93 -0.71
CA ALA A 47 -1.75 10.64 -0.26
C ALA A 47 -1.77 10.77 1.27
N TYR A 48 -2.57 11.69 1.79
CA TYR A 48 -3.02 11.63 3.19
C TYR A 48 -4.55 11.57 3.23
N LEU A 49 -5.08 10.99 4.30
CA LEU A 49 -6.51 11.02 4.58
C LEU A 49 -6.85 12.37 5.24
N HIS A 50 -7.69 13.19 4.60
CA HIS A 50 -8.14 14.47 5.16
C HIS A 50 -9.29 14.31 6.17
N GLY A 51 -9.96 13.16 6.12
CA GLY A 51 -11.04 12.76 7.02
C GLY A 51 -11.99 11.79 6.33
N LYS A 52 -12.74 11.00 7.11
CA LYS A 52 -13.66 9.99 6.56
C LYS A 52 -14.68 10.55 5.55
N ASN A 53 -15.10 11.79 5.74
CA ASN A 53 -16.09 12.45 4.88
C ASN A 53 -15.47 13.13 3.65
N SER A 54 -14.16 13.41 3.67
CA SER A 54 -13.45 14.12 2.60
C SER A 54 -12.62 13.19 1.73
N GLY A 55 -12.24 12.02 2.26
CA GLY A 55 -11.43 11.04 1.55
C GLY A 55 -9.93 11.40 1.51
N PHE A 56 -9.24 10.81 0.55
CA PHE A 56 -7.81 10.98 0.34
C PHE A 56 -7.52 12.19 -0.54
N ILE A 57 -6.45 12.90 -0.20
CA ILE A 57 -5.87 13.94 -1.06
C ILE A 57 -4.56 13.39 -1.61
N THR A 58 -4.49 13.23 -2.93
CA THR A 58 -3.38 12.62 -3.65
C THR A 58 -2.36 13.66 -4.13
N TYR A 59 -1.11 13.23 -4.23
CA TYR A 59 0.03 14.04 -4.68
C TYR A 59 0.95 13.24 -5.60
N GLY A 60 1.73 13.97 -6.41
CA GLY A 60 2.72 13.41 -7.33
C GLY A 60 2.21 13.33 -8.77
N GLU A 61 3.12 13.17 -9.73
CA GLU A 61 2.78 13.13 -11.16
C GLU A 61 1.77 12.04 -11.50
N ASP A 62 1.84 10.90 -10.80
CA ASP A 62 0.93 9.76 -11.01
C ASP A 62 -0.48 10.00 -10.47
N ALA A 63 -0.70 11.03 -9.63
CA ALA A 63 -2.03 11.38 -9.13
C ALA A 63 -2.97 11.91 -10.22
N TYR A 64 -2.42 12.43 -11.33
CA TYR A 64 -3.18 12.99 -12.45
C TYR A 64 -3.41 11.99 -13.59
N LYS A 65 -2.93 10.75 -13.45
CA LYS A 65 -3.20 9.65 -14.40
C LYS A 65 -4.57 9.03 -14.10
N VAL A 66 -5.05 8.16 -14.99
CA VAL A 66 -6.25 7.36 -14.73
C VAL A 66 -5.96 6.43 -13.55
N PHE A 67 -6.27 6.91 -12.34
CA PHE A 67 -5.96 6.24 -11.07
C PHE A 67 -7.16 5.43 -10.56
N GLY A 68 -8.38 5.87 -10.89
CA GLY A 68 -9.61 5.29 -10.37
C GLY A 68 -9.80 5.59 -8.87
N GLU A 69 -10.62 4.77 -8.21
CA GLU A 69 -10.78 4.84 -6.76
C GLU A 69 -9.57 4.25 -6.03
N ILE A 70 -9.21 4.83 -4.88
CA ILE A 70 -8.19 4.27 -4.01
C ILE A 70 -8.75 3.03 -3.32
N THR A 71 -8.10 1.89 -3.52
CA THR A 71 -8.55 0.61 -2.95
C THR A 71 -7.68 0.17 -1.78
N HIS A 72 -6.39 0.53 -1.77
CA HIS A 72 -5.45 0.08 -0.74
C HIS A 72 -4.45 1.18 -0.36
N TRP A 73 -3.89 1.07 0.84
CA TRP A 73 -2.82 1.94 1.32
C TRP A 73 -1.74 1.14 2.08
N MET A 74 -0.56 1.72 2.24
CA MET A 74 0.46 1.21 3.15
C MET A 74 1.25 2.37 3.79
N PRO A 75 1.72 2.22 5.04
CA PRO A 75 2.60 3.22 5.64
C PRO A 75 3.89 3.35 4.84
N ILE A 76 4.43 4.57 4.72
CA ILE A 76 5.78 4.76 4.19
C ILE A 76 6.76 4.26 5.25
N PRO A 77 7.65 3.30 4.91
CA PRO A 77 8.66 2.84 5.84
C PRO A 77 9.51 4.02 6.31
N LYS A 78 9.62 4.17 7.63
CA LYS A 78 10.65 5.04 8.21
C LYS A 78 11.96 4.28 8.13
N PHE A 79 12.95 4.89 7.49
CA PHE A 79 14.31 4.43 7.58
C PHE A 79 14.93 5.18 8.76
N ASP A 80 15.19 4.47 9.86
CA ASP A 80 16.13 4.96 10.85
C ASP A 80 17.52 4.90 10.21
N GLU A 81 18.29 5.99 10.27
CA GLU A 81 19.68 6.05 9.80
C GLU A 81 20.63 5.18 10.64
#